data_AF-A0A3D5PFL1-F1
#
_entry.id   AF-A0A3D5PFL1-F1
#
_cell.length_a   1.000
_cell.length_b   1.000
_cell.length_c   1.000
_cell.angle_alpha   90.00
_cell.angle_beta   90.00
_cell.angle_gamma   90.00
#
_symmetry.space_group_name_H-M   'P 1'
#
loop_
_entity.id
_entity.type
_entity.pdbx_description
1 polymer ?
#
loop_
_entity_poly.entity_id
_entity_poly.type
_entity_poly.pdbx_seq_one_letter_code
_entity_poly.pdbx_strand_id
1 'polypeptide(L)'
;TSEVVAPKLAELMHAHGIRRIELFIAIVNALSQDIQMQQLTSNDYLPDPSGYMSNGLNRALAFIDANLVESFNEGDLAEIVGISRSTFSRSF
;
A
#
# COMPACT_ATOMS: atom_id res chain seq x y z
N THR A 1 -17.52 -3.87 -9.39
CA THR A 1 -16.28 -3.11 -9.66
C THR A 1 -15.04 -3.98 -9.65
N SER A 2 -14.79 -4.79 -8.61
CA SER A 2 -13.59 -5.63 -8.51
C SER A 2 -13.37 -6.56 -9.71
N GLU A 3 -14.41 -7.27 -10.18
CA GLU A 3 -14.35 -8.13 -11.37
C GLU A 3 -13.94 -7.39 -12.66
N VAL A 4 -14.24 -6.10 -12.76
CA VAL A 4 -13.90 -5.27 -13.93
C VAL A 4 -12.50 -4.68 -13.81
N VAL A 5 -12.07 -4.34 -12.59
CA VAL A 5 -10.81 -3.66 -12.31
C VAL A 5 -9.64 -4.63 -12.20
N ALA A 6 -9.82 -5.81 -11.57
CA ALA A 6 -8.78 -6.80 -11.37
C ALA A 6 -8.00 -7.19 -12.64
N PRO A 7 -8.64 -7.55 -13.78
CA PRO A 7 -7.90 -7.87 -15.00
C PRO A 7 -7.15 -6.66 -15.58
N LYS A 8 -7.70 -5.44 -15.43
CA LYS A 8 -7.05 -4.21 -15.90
C LYS A 8 -5.81 -3.87 -15.08
N LEU A 9 -5.85 -4.09 -13.77
CA LEU A 9 -4.70 -3.92 -12.88
C LEU A 9 -3.60 -4.92 -13.21
N ALA A 10 -3.95 -6.19 -13.44
CA ALA A 10 -2.98 -7.21 -13.85
C ALA A 10 -2.28 -6.83 -15.17
N GLU A 11 -3.02 -6.31 -16.14
CA GLU A 11 -2.43 -5.82 -17.40
C GLU A 11 -1.57 -4.57 -17.19
N LEU A 12 -2.03 -3.62 -16.35
CA LEU A 12 -1.35 -2.37 -16.05
C LEU A 12 0.08 -2.59 -15.52
N MET A 13 0.28 -3.65 -14.71
CA MET A 13 1.58 -3.99 -14.12
C MET A 13 2.68 -4.24 -15.17
N HIS A 14 2.29 -4.66 -16.37
CA HIS A 14 3.22 -5.01 -17.44
C HIS A 14 3.09 -4.08 -18.66
N ALA A 15 2.14 -3.16 -18.66
CA ALA A 15 1.92 -2.23 -19.76
C ALA A 15 2.95 -1.08 -19.76
N HIS A 16 3.33 -0.64 -20.96
CA HIS A 16 4.23 0.48 -21.17
C HIS A 16 3.64 1.51 -22.14
N GLY A 17 4.18 2.72 -22.13
CA GLY A 17 3.75 3.80 -23.02
C GLY A 17 2.27 4.17 -22.85
N ILE A 18 1.60 4.46 -23.97
CA ILE A 18 0.21 4.95 -23.97
C ILE A 18 -0.78 3.94 -23.36
N ARG A 19 -0.51 2.63 -23.53
CA ARG A 19 -1.38 1.57 -23.01
C ARG A 19 -1.51 1.62 -21.50
N ARG A 20 -0.43 1.97 -20.79
CA ARG A 20 -0.45 2.13 -19.33
C ARG A 20 -1.37 3.28 -18.90
N ILE A 21 -1.42 4.36 -19.67
CA ILE A 21 -2.28 5.52 -19.39
C ILE A 21 -3.76 5.16 -19.66
N GLU A 22 -4.05 4.47 -20.77
CA GLU A 22 -5.40 4.00 -21.08
C GLU A 22 -5.96 3.10 -19.97
N LEU A 23 -5.18 2.12 -19.53
CA LEU A 23 -5.56 1.20 -18.47
C LEU A 23 -5.79 1.95 -17.15
N PHE A 24 -4.91 2.90 -16.81
CA PHE A 24 -5.05 3.73 -15.63
C PHE A 24 -6.36 4.53 -15.65
N ILE A 25 -6.65 5.24 -16.74
CA ILE A 25 -7.90 6.01 -16.89
C ILE A 25 -9.12 5.09 -16.83
N ALA A 26 -9.06 3.92 -17.46
CA ALA A 26 -10.15 2.95 -17.43
C ALA A 26 -10.42 2.42 -16.01
N ILE A 27 -9.39 2.21 -15.20
CA ILE A 27 -9.51 1.81 -13.79
C ILE A 27 -10.15 2.94 -12.97
N VAL A 28 -9.64 4.18 -13.10
CA VAL A 28 -10.19 5.34 -12.37
C VAL A 28 -11.67 5.55 -12.70
N ASN A 29 -12.05 5.43 -13.97
CA ASN A 29 -13.44 5.54 -14.40
C ASN A 29 -14.32 4.40 -13.85
N ALA A 30 -13.81 3.17 -13.78
CA ALA A 30 -14.56 2.06 -13.20
C ALA A 30 -14.77 2.23 -11.68
N LEU A 31 -13.79 2.78 -10.98
CA LEU A 31 -13.87 3.05 -9.54
C LEU A 31 -14.78 4.25 -9.23
N SER A 32 -14.75 5.31 -10.05
CA SER A 32 -15.58 6.51 -9.82
C SER A 32 -17.07 6.26 -10.00
N GLN A 33 -17.44 5.21 -10.74
CA GLN A 33 -18.82 4.80 -10.98
C GLN A 33 -19.33 3.77 -9.96
N ASP A 34 -18.51 3.38 -8.97
CA ASP A 34 -18.93 2.40 -7.97
C ASP A 34 -19.97 2.99 -7.00
N ILE A 35 -21.20 2.52 -7.12
CA ILE A 35 -22.34 2.93 -6.29
C ILE A 35 -22.20 2.40 -4.85
N GLN A 36 -21.34 1.40 -4.63
CA GLN A 36 -21.06 0.82 -3.31
C GLN A 36 -19.76 1.35 -2.70
N MET A 37 -19.27 2.52 -3.15
CA MET A 37 -18.09 3.13 -2.53
C MET A 37 -18.35 3.38 -1.03
N GLN A 38 -17.58 2.71 -0.19
CA GLN A 38 -17.56 2.95 1.25
C GLN A 38 -16.37 3.82 1.60
N GLN A 39 -16.62 4.90 2.34
CA GLN A 39 -15.56 5.72 2.89
C GLN A 39 -14.79 4.90 3.94
N LEU A 40 -13.54 4.56 3.63
CA LEU A 40 -12.70 3.76 4.52
C LEU A 40 -12.13 4.58 5.70
N THR A 41 -11.95 5.90 5.51
CA THR A 41 -11.47 6.81 6.55
C THR A 41 -12.19 8.16 6.44
N SER A 42 -12.54 8.80 7.57
CA SER A 42 -12.93 10.21 7.54
C SER A 42 -11.72 11.08 7.22
N ASN A 43 -11.94 12.31 6.74
CA ASN A 43 -10.88 13.33 6.65
C ASN A 43 -10.25 13.64 8.02
N ASP A 44 -10.92 13.26 9.10
CA ASP A 44 -10.48 13.43 10.49
C ASP A 44 -9.72 12.22 11.03
N TYR A 45 -9.31 11.27 10.17
CA TYR A 45 -8.39 10.22 10.58
C TYR A 45 -7.01 10.82 10.87
N LEU A 46 -6.86 11.38 12.07
CA LEU A 46 -5.59 11.48 12.75
C LEU A 46 -5.37 10.14 13.47
N PRO A 47 -4.48 9.26 12.99
CA PRO A 47 -4.02 8.18 13.85
C PRO A 47 -3.42 8.83 15.09
N ASP A 48 -4.02 8.62 16.26
CA ASP A 48 -3.41 9.01 17.53
C ASP A 48 -2.07 8.27 17.64
N PRO A 49 -0.94 8.95 17.47
CA PRO A 49 0.35 8.28 17.42
C PRO A 49 0.67 7.62 18.76
N SER A 50 0.06 8.10 19.85
CA SER A 50 0.31 7.63 21.22
C SER A 50 -0.27 6.24 21.51
N GLY A 51 -1.32 5.83 20.79
CA GLY A 51 -1.97 4.52 20.97
C GLY A 51 -1.24 3.34 20.31
N TYR A 52 -0.32 3.59 19.37
CA TYR A 52 0.42 2.58 18.62
C TYR A 52 1.95 2.77 18.67
N MET A 53 2.50 3.46 19.68
CA MET A 53 3.95 3.70 19.86
C MET A 53 4.77 2.44 20.19
N SER A 54 4.69 1.44 19.33
CA SER A 54 5.82 0.56 19.07
C SER A 54 6.80 1.34 18.18
N ASN A 55 7.78 2.00 18.81
CA ASN A 55 8.79 2.85 18.15
C ASN A 55 9.57 2.16 17.00
N GLY A 56 9.42 0.84 16.87
CA GLY A 56 9.98 0.05 15.80
C GLY A 56 9.13 0.03 14.54
N LEU A 57 7.83 -0.29 14.65
CA LEU A 57 6.99 -0.56 13.48
C LEU A 57 6.80 0.68 12.60
N ASN A 58 6.65 1.86 13.21
CA ASN A 58 6.56 3.12 12.47
C ASN A 58 7.87 3.47 11.73
N ARG A 59 9.03 3.02 12.21
CA ARG A 59 10.29 3.20 11.47
C ARG A 59 10.35 2.30 10.25
N ALA A 60 9.86 1.06 10.33
CA ALA A 60 9.70 0.22 9.16
C ALA A 60 8.69 0.81 8.16
N LEU A 61 7.56 1.33 8.63
CA LEU A 61 6.56 1.97 7.77
C LEU A 61 7.12 3.23 7.08
N ALA A 62 7.85 4.07 7.80
CA ALA A 62 8.51 5.24 7.21
C ALA A 62 9.58 4.85 6.18
N PHE A 63 10.30 3.75 6.42
CA PHE A 63 11.24 3.20 5.45
C PHE A 63 10.53 2.67 4.20
N ILE A 64 9.42 1.94 4.35
CA ILE A 64 8.63 1.47 3.21
C ILE A 64 8.17 2.65 2.36
N ASP A 65 7.57 3.67 2.98
CA ASP A 65 7.06 4.86 2.30
C ASP A 65 8.16 5.57 1.49
N ALA A 66 9.34 5.73 2.09
CA ALA A 66 10.48 6.37 1.43
C ALA A 66 11.12 5.53 0.30
N ASN A 67 10.92 4.21 0.30
CA ASN A 67 11.64 3.27 -0.58
C ASN A 67 10.70 2.35 -1.38
N LEU A 68 9.48 2.78 -1.67
CA LEU A 68 8.44 1.99 -2.36
C LEU A 68 8.86 1.41 -3.74
N VAL A 69 9.84 2.03 -4.40
CA VAL A 69 10.32 1.62 -5.74
C VAL A 69 11.50 0.64 -5.64
N GLU A 70 12.08 0.49 -4.45
CA GLU A 70 13.25 -0.35 -4.20
C GLU A 70 12.84 -1.76 -3.78
N SER A 71 13.73 -2.73 -4.02
CA SER A 71 13.52 -4.11 -3.55
C SER A 71 14.07 -4.26 -2.13
N PHE A 72 13.19 -4.55 -1.18
CA PHE A 72 13.54 -4.91 0.20
C PHE A 72 12.73 -6.12 0.64
N ASN A 73 13.18 -6.79 1.70
CA ASN A 73 12.52 -7.94 2.29
C ASN A 73 12.28 -7.72 3.81
N GLU A 74 11.53 -8.63 4.42
CA GLU A 74 11.17 -8.56 5.85
C GLU A 74 12.38 -8.52 6.79
N GLY A 75 13.50 -9.16 6.41
CA GLY A 75 14.74 -9.13 7.16
C GLY A 75 15.34 -7.72 7.21
N ASP A 76 15.29 -7.00 6.09
CA ASP A 76 15.81 -5.63 5.98
C ASP A 76 14.99 -4.70 6.90
N LEU A 77 13.66 -4.87 6.90
CA LEU A 77 12.77 -4.11 7.79
C LEU A 77 13.01 -4.46 9.27
N ALA A 78 13.24 -5.73 9.60
CA ALA A 78 13.56 -6.14 10.96
C ALA A 78 14.89 -5.52 11.45
N GLU A 79 15.89 -5.42 10.57
CA GLU A 79 17.18 -4.78 10.85
C GLU A 79 17.03 -3.27 11.12
N ILE A 80 16.26 -2.56 10.30
CA ILE A 80 15.93 -1.13 10.49
C ILE A 80 15.29 -0.87 11.86
N VAL A 81 14.52 -1.84 12.35
CA VAL A 81 13.81 -1.78 13.61
C VAL A 81 14.65 -2.29 14.79
N GLY A 82 15.78 -2.95 14.54
CA GLY A 82 16.67 -3.50 15.55
C GLY A 82 16.08 -4.70 16.29
N ILE A 83 15.19 -5.47 15.64
CA ILE A 83 14.57 -6.67 16.22
C ILE A 83 14.80 -7.89 15.34
N SER A 84 14.60 -9.09 15.89
CA SER A 84 14.69 -10.31 15.09
C SER A 84 13.58 -10.36 14.03
N ARG A 85 13.85 -11.00 12.89
CA ARG A 85 12.82 -11.26 11.85
C ARG A 85 11.58 -11.93 12.42
N SER A 86 11.77 -12.88 13.35
CA SER A 86 10.64 -13.58 14.00
C SER A 86 9.78 -12.67 14.88
N THR A 87 10.39 -11.67 15.52
CA THR A 87 9.71 -10.67 16.34
C THR A 87 8.98 -9.66 15.46
N PHE A 88 9.61 -9.25 14.35
CA PHE A 88 9.01 -8.38 13.35
C PHE A 88 7.77 -9.01 12.71
N SER A 89 7.87 -10.28 12.29
CA SER A 89 6.79 -11.03 11.65
C SER A 89 5.52 -11.13 12.50
N ARG A 90 5.66 -11.21 13.82
CA ARG A 90 4.53 -11.26 14.77
C ARG A 90 3.81 -9.92 14.96
N SER A 91 4.34 -8.84 14.40
CA SER A 91 3.79 -7.50 14.53
C SER A 91 2.80 -7.14 13.40
N PHE A 92 2.61 -8.05 12.44
CA PHE A 92 1.63 -8.00 11.35
C PHE A 92 0.78 -9.26 11.36
#